data_AF-A0AAW2KM14-F1
#
_entry.id   AF-A0AAW2KM14-F1
#
_cell.length_a   1.000
_cell.length_b   1.000
_cell.length_c   1.000
_cell.angle_alpha   90.00
_cell.angle_beta   90.00
_cell.angle_gamma   90.00
#
_symmetry.space_group_name_H-M   'P 1'
#
loop_
_entity.id
_entity.type
_entity.pdbx_description
1 polymer ?
#
loop_
_entity_poly.entity_id
_entity_poly.type
_entity_poly.pdbx_seq_one_letter_code
_entity_poly.pdbx_strand_id
1 'polypeptide(L)'
;MEQSEPVSPTGQYFTSSAISVSVVAVLESQHPIDDSQTTSLLQHVFLPINPRFSSVMVKDKNGIKHWKKVEVKLQDHVKVPTFPQGKSPKFYDACFTDYLSNVAMDQLPLTKPLWEIHIVKYPTTTAAGNVVFKLHHALGDGYSLMGALLSCLQRADNPAVPLTFPAFNPNTEARRADVSVCGNLSRLCPE
;
A
#
# COMPACT_ATOMS: atom_id res chain seq x y z
N MET A 1 -13.97 -19.45 -23.14
CA MET A 1 -13.74 -17.99 -23.16
C MET A 1 -13.52 -17.57 -21.73
N GLU A 2 -12.33 -17.09 -21.36
CA GLU A 2 -12.16 -16.45 -20.05
C GLU A 2 -13.08 -15.24 -20.00
N GLN A 3 -14.01 -15.23 -19.06
CA GLN A 3 -14.98 -14.18 -18.87
C GLN A 3 -14.26 -13.01 -18.20
N SER A 4 -13.91 -11.96 -18.94
CA SER A 4 -13.26 -10.77 -18.39
C SER A 4 -14.27 -9.95 -17.60
N GLU A 5 -14.01 -9.71 -16.31
CA GLU A 5 -14.87 -8.89 -15.46
C GLU A 5 -14.71 -7.40 -15.84
N PRO A 6 -15.82 -6.65 -16.03
CA PRO A 6 -15.72 -5.21 -16.26
C PRO A 6 -15.16 -4.50 -15.03
N VAL A 7 -14.40 -3.43 -15.25
CA VAL A 7 -13.93 -2.57 -14.15
C VAL A 7 -15.14 -1.84 -13.56
N SER A 8 -15.20 -1.73 -12.23
CA SER A 8 -16.29 -1.01 -11.55
C SER A 8 -16.38 0.45 -12.01
N PRO A 9 -17.56 1.10 -11.95
CA PRO A 9 -17.71 2.51 -12.33
C PRO A 9 -16.68 3.43 -11.66
N THR A 10 -16.49 3.26 -10.35
CA THR A 10 -15.48 3.99 -9.55
C THR A 10 -14.05 3.72 -10.04
N GLY A 11 -13.73 2.46 -10.34
CA GLY A 11 -12.42 2.08 -10.88
C GLY A 11 -12.16 2.66 -12.27
N GLN A 12 -13.18 2.78 -13.13
CA GLN A 12 -13.07 3.41 -14.44
C GLN A 12 -12.77 4.91 -14.33
N TYR A 13 -13.44 5.59 -13.39
CA TYR A 13 -13.28 7.02 -13.14
C TYR A 13 -11.89 7.36 -12.59
N PHE A 14 -11.42 6.61 -11.58
CA PHE A 14 -10.10 6.80 -10.97
C PHE A 14 -8.93 6.31 -11.82
N THR A 15 -9.18 5.75 -13.00
CA THR A 15 -8.12 5.39 -13.98
C THR A 15 -8.20 6.27 -15.23
N SER A 16 -8.76 7.47 -15.12
CA SER A 16 -8.82 8.42 -16.24
C SER A 16 -7.52 9.20 -16.36
N SER A 17 -7.26 9.83 -17.50
CA SER A 17 -6.10 10.70 -17.68
C SER A 17 -6.14 11.95 -16.79
N ALA A 18 -7.33 12.33 -16.29
CA ALA A 18 -7.50 13.48 -15.41
C ALA A 18 -7.34 13.13 -13.92
N ILE A 19 -7.69 11.90 -13.54
CA ILE A 19 -7.73 11.47 -12.14
C ILE A 19 -7.15 10.06 -12.03
N SER A 20 -6.01 9.95 -11.36
CA SER A 20 -5.41 8.70 -10.88
C SER A 20 -5.22 8.79 -9.37
N VAL A 21 -5.83 7.87 -8.64
CA VAL A 21 -5.82 7.86 -7.17
C VAL A 21 -5.14 6.59 -6.68
N SER A 22 -4.16 6.75 -5.80
CA SER A 22 -3.47 5.66 -5.14
C SER A 22 -3.75 5.68 -3.63
N VAL A 23 -3.87 4.50 -3.06
CA VAL A 23 -3.83 4.25 -1.62
C VAL A 23 -2.40 3.86 -1.28
N VAL A 24 -1.79 4.58 -0.34
CA VAL A 24 -0.46 4.27 0.20
C VAL A 24 -0.62 3.79 1.63
N ALA A 25 -0.19 2.56 1.90
CA ALA A 25 -0.18 1.97 3.24
C ALA A 25 1.27 1.71 3.67
N VAL A 26 1.58 2.04 4.93
CA VAL A 26 2.92 1.88 5.50
C VAL A 26 2.85 0.94 6.69
N LEU A 27 3.67 -0.11 6.68
CA LEU A 27 3.92 -0.98 7.82
C LEU A 27 5.31 -0.70 8.38
N GLU A 28 5.34 -0.24 9.63
CA GLU A 28 6.57 -0.01 10.39
C GLU A 28 6.91 -1.27 11.21
N SER A 29 8.15 -1.74 11.11
CA SER A 29 8.63 -2.90 11.87
C SER A 29 9.61 -2.47 12.95
N GLN A 30 9.45 -3.01 14.16
CA GLN A 30 10.42 -2.84 15.25
C GLN A 30 11.71 -3.65 15.03
N HIS A 31 11.68 -4.63 14.12
CA HIS A 31 12.82 -5.48 13.78
C HIS A 31 13.26 -5.22 12.34
N PRO A 32 14.57 -5.37 12.02
CA PRO A 32 15.03 -5.29 10.64
C PRO A 32 14.26 -6.26 9.74
N ILE A 33 13.88 -5.79 8.55
CA ILE A 33 13.10 -6.60 7.60
C ILE A 33 14.02 -7.59 6.90
N ASP A 34 13.70 -8.88 7.01
CA ASP A 34 14.20 -9.92 6.11
C ASP A 34 13.24 -10.06 4.92
N ASP A 35 13.75 -9.80 3.71
CA ASP A 35 13.00 -9.90 2.46
C ASP A 35 13.29 -11.20 1.69
N SER A 36 14.02 -12.14 2.28
CA SER A 36 14.34 -13.44 1.66
C SER A 36 13.10 -14.22 1.21
N GLN A 37 11.99 -14.06 1.93
CA GLN A 37 10.71 -14.74 1.65
C GLN A 37 9.71 -13.88 0.87
N THR A 38 10.04 -12.64 0.51
CA THR A 38 9.08 -11.70 -0.12
C THR A 38 8.44 -12.29 -1.36
N THR A 39 9.21 -12.87 -2.27
CA THR A 39 8.67 -13.46 -3.51
C THR A 39 7.68 -14.59 -3.20
N SER A 40 8.02 -15.49 -2.27
CA SER A 40 7.15 -16.61 -1.87
C SER A 40 5.84 -16.12 -1.26
N LEU A 41 5.91 -15.17 -0.32
CA LEU A 41 4.74 -14.57 0.31
C LEU A 41 3.83 -13.88 -0.71
N LEU A 42 4.41 -13.20 -1.71
CA LEU A 42 3.62 -12.57 -2.76
C LEU A 42 2.90 -13.60 -3.64
N GLN A 43 3.57 -14.68 -4.04
CA GLN A 43 2.98 -15.72 -4.87
C GLN A 43 1.87 -16.49 -4.17
N HIS A 44 2.10 -16.86 -2.91
CA HIS A 44 1.25 -17.82 -2.20
C HIS A 44 0.26 -17.20 -1.23
N VAL A 45 0.48 -15.95 -0.80
CA VAL A 45 -0.38 -15.28 0.19
C VAL A 45 -1.04 -14.04 -0.41
N PHE A 46 -0.27 -13.11 -0.97
CA PHE A 46 -0.83 -11.81 -1.42
C PHE A 46 -1.66 -11.93 -2.70
N LEU A 47 -1.09 -12.46 -3.79
CA LEU A 47 -1.78 -12.57 -5.08
C LEU A 47 -3.10 -13.37 -5.02
N PRO A 48 -3.20 -14.47 -4.23
CA PRO A 48 -4.45 -15.22 -4.11
C PRO A 48 -5.60 -14.48 -3.41
N ILE A 49 -5.35 -13.39 -2.68
CA ILE A 49 -6.41 -12.65 -1.95
C ILE A 49 -7.49 -12.15 -2.92
N ASN A 50 -7.07 -11.61 -4.05
CA ASN A 50 -8.00 -11.06 -5.04
C ASN A 50 -7.46 -11.25 -6.46
N PRO A 51 -8.28 -11.77 -7.41
CA PRO A 51 -7.88 -11.91 -8.82
C PRO A 51 -7.36 -10.63 -9.47
N ARG A 52 -7.79 -9.45 -9.00
CA ARG A 52 -7.35 -8.15 -9.51
C ARG A 52 -5.87 -7.85 -9.22
N PHE A 53 -5.28 -8.44 -8.18
CA PHE A 53 -3.84 -8.34 -7.93
C PHE A 53 -3.01 -9.10 -8.98
N SER A 54 -3.64 -10.04 -9.71
CA SER A 54 -3.05 -10.74 -10.85
C SER A 54 -3.65 -10.31 -12.19
N SER A 55 -4.21 -9.10 -12.27
CA SER A 55 -4.89 -8.62 -13.49
C SER A 55 -4.41 -7.24 -13.93
N VAL A 56 -4.40 -7.02 -15.24
CA VAL A 56 -4.18 -5.72 -15.87
C VAL A 56 -5.49 -5.16 -16.40
N MET A 57 -5.55 -3.83 -16.53
CA MET A 57 -6.72 -3.15 -17.09
C MET A 57 -6.56 -3.02 -18.61
N VAL A 58 -7.47 -3.61 -19.37
CA VAL A 58 -7.50 -3.54 -20.84
C VAL A 58 -8.77 -2.85 -21.33
N LYS A 59 -8.69 -2.12 -22.44
CA LYS A 59 -9.88 -1.54 -23.10
C LYS A 59 -10.33 -2.47 -24.23
N ASP A 60 -11.64 -2.68 -24.32
CA ASP A 60 -12.23 -3.36 -25.48
C ASP A 60 -12.44 -2.39 -26.66
N LYS A 61 -12.97 -2.93 -27.76
CA LYS A 61 -13.31 -2.18 -28.98
C LYS A 61 -14.34 -1.05 -28.77
N ASN A 62 -15.13 -1.12 -27.70
CA ASN A 62 -16.13 -0.11 -27.35
C ASN A 62 -15.59 0.92 -26.33
N GLY A 63 -14.30 0.81 -25.95
CA GLY A 63 -13.66 1.68 -24.98
C GLY A 63 -13.93 1.31 -23.52
N ILE A 64 -14.65 0.22 -23.26
CA ILE A 64 -14.97 -0.24 -21.90
C ILE A 64 -13.73 -0.95 -21.33
N LYS A 65 -13.41 -0.62 -20.08
CA LYS A 65 -12.26 -1.19 -19.35
C LYS A 65 -12.67 -2.50 -18.67
N HIS A 66 -11.83 -3.53 -18.83
CA HIS A 66 -11.99 -4.86 -18.23
C HIS A 66 -10.73 -5.30 -17.53
N TRP A 67 -10.86 -6.17 -16.54
CA TRP A 67 -9.74 -6.87 -15.93
C TRP A 67 -9.38 -8.09 -16.76
N LYS A 68 -8.10 -8.19 -17.12
CA LYS A 68 -7.53 -9.35 -17.78
C LYS A 68 -6.47 -9.96 -16.88
N LYS A 69 -6.66 -11.23 -16.50
CA LYS A 69 -5.67 -11.97 -15.72
C LYS A 69 -4.36 -12.11 -16.51
N VAL A 70 -3.24 -11.98 -15.83
CA VAL A 70 -1.89 -12.12 -16.37
C VAL A 70 -1.00 -12.90 -15.41
N GLU A 71 0.10 -13.42 -15.94
CA GLU A 71 1.21 -13.87 -15.10
C GLU A 71 1.97 -12.66 -14.55
N VAL A 72 2.14 -12.61 -13.24
CA VAL A 72 2.76 -11.47 -12.55
C VAL A 72 4.26 -11.68 -12.40
N LYS A 73 5.05 -10.77 -12.96
CA LYS A 73 6.51 -10.73 -12.75
C LYS A 73 6.84 -9.97 -11.47
N LEU A 74 6.89 -10.66 -10.33
CA LEU A 74 6.99 -10.02 -9.01
C LEU A 74 8.16 -9.04 -8.83
N GLN A 75 9.31 -9.33 -9.43
CA GLN A 75 10.48 -8.44 -9.41
C GLN A 75 10.21 -7.04 -9.98
N ASP A 76 9.21 -6.90 -10.85
CA ASP A 76 8.81 -5.61 -11.41
C ASP A 76 7.98 -4.76 -10.44
N HIS A 77 7.45 -5.39 -9.38
CA HIS A 77 6.55 -4.78 -8.40
C HIS A 77 7.22 -4.56 -7.04
N VAL A 78 8.35 -5.23 -6.76
CA VAL A 78 9.09 -5.08 -5.50
C VAL A 78 10.29 -4.16 -5.70
N LYS A 79 10.34 -3.07 -4.93
CA LYS A 79 11.42 -2.07 -4.98
C LYS A 79 12.14 -1.99 -3.65
N VAL A 80 13.45 -2.09 -3.66
CA VAL A 80 14.28 -1.97 -2.44
C VAL A 80 15.21 -0.77 -2.63
N PRO A 81 14.85 0.43 -2.12
CA PRO A 81 15.71 1.60 -2.27
C PRO A 81 17.00 1.43 -1.49
N THR A 82 18.07 2.05 -1.99
CA THR A 82 19.37 2.09 -1.34
C THR A 82 19.69 3.52 -0.95
N PHE A 83 20.02 3.73 0.32
CA PHE A 83 20.44 5.00 0.89
C PHE A 83 21.89 4.92 1.41
N PRO A 84 22.58 6.07 1.59
CA PRO A 84 23.91 6.10 2.20
C PRO A 84 23.94 5.38 3.56
N GLN A 85 24.92 4.52 3.76
CA GLN A 85 25.08 3.75 5.00
C GLN A 85 25.72 4.57 6.13
N GLY A 86 25.57 4.08 7.38
CA GLY A 86 26.24 4.63 8.56
C GLY A 86 25.73 6.00 8.98
N LYS A 87 24.49 6.36 8.61
CA LYS A 87 23.85 7.62 8.99
C LYS A 87 22.97 7.45 10.22
N SER A 88 22.58 8.57 10.83
CA SER A 88 21.71 8.55 12.00
C SER A 88 20.26 8.22 11.62
N PRO A 89 19.43 7.73 12.57
CA PRO A 89 18.01 7.49 12.31
C PRO A 89 17.25 8.71 11.79
N LYS A 90 17.55 9.91 12.31
CA LYS A 90 16.95 11.18 11.83
C LYS A 90 17.27 11.48 10.37
N PHE A 91 18.46 11.09 9.89
CA PHE A 91 18.79 11.20 8.47
C PHE A 91 17.92 10.24 7.64
N TYR A 92 17.69 9.03 8.14
CA TYR A 92 16.83 8.06 7.45
C TYR A 92 15.35 8.43 7.51
N ASP A 93 14.89 9.14 8.55
CA ASP A 93 13.53 9.74 8.56
C ASP A 93 13.36 10.66 7.35
N ALA A 94 14.29 11.59 7.14
CA ALA A 94 14.24 12.51 6.01
C ALA A 94 14.30 11.77 4.65
N CYS A 95 15.19 10.78 4.51
CA CYS A 95 15.27 9.95 3.31
C CYS A 95 13.96 9.19 3.05
N PHE A 96 13.35 8.65 4.10
CA PHE A 96 12.10 7.90 4.00
C PHE A 96 10.94 8.82 3.63
N THR A 97 10.82 10.00 4.24
CA THR A 97 9.78 10.98 3.91
C THR A 97 9.88 11.46 2.45
N ASP A 98 11.08 11.79 1.98
CA ASP A 98 11.29 12.20 0.59
C ASP A 98 10.96 11.05 -0.38
N TYR A 99 11.46 9.85 -0.09
CA TYR A 99 11.15 8.66 -0.88
C TYR A 99 9.64 8.35 -0.92
N LEU A 100 8.96 8.40 0.22
CA LEU A 100 7.51 8.17 0.30
C LEU A 100 6.72 9.22 -0.49
N SER A 101 7.17 10.47 -0.46
CA SER A 101 6.57 11.57 -1.24
C SER A 101 6.69 11.30 -2.74
N ASN A 102 7.86 10.88 -3.21
CA ASN A 102 8.07 10.50 -4.61
C ASN A 102 7.20 9.28 -4.99
N VAL A 103 7.17 8.25 -4.14
CA VAL A 103 6.33 7.07 -4.34
C VAL A 103 4.84 7.45 -4.42
N ALA A 104 4.36 8.39 -3.60
CA ALA A 104 2.97 8.83 -3.63
C ALA A 104 2.61 9.60 -4.91
N MET A 105 3.56 10.35 -5.49
CA MET A 105 3.36 11.18 -6.68
C MET A 105 3.48 10.42 -8.00
N ASP A 106 4.29 9.35 -8.04
CA ASP A 106 4.47 8.55 -9.25
C ASP A 106 3.16 7.91 -9.70
N GLN A 107 3.00 7.67 -11.00
CA GLN A 107 1.84 6.91 -11.51
C GLN A 107 2.20 5.44 -11.71
N LEU A 108 1.25 4.55 -11.39
CA LEU A 108 1.42 3.12 -11.66
C LEU A 108 1.24 2.84 -13.16
N PRO A 109 2.13 2.04 -13.77
CA PRO A 109 2.03 1.72 -15.19
C PRO A 109 0.79 0.84 -15.44
N LEU A 110 -0.09 1.29 -16.35
CA LEU A 110 -1.32 0.56 -16.68
C LEU A 110 -1.08 -0.77 -17.42
N THR A 111 0.15 -1.05 -17.81
CA THR A 111 0.57 -2.30 -18.48
C THR A 111 0.83 -3.45 -17.52
N LYS A 112 0.77 -3.22 -16.20
CA LYS A 112 1.04 -4.21 -15.15
C LYS A 112 -0.07 -4.17 -14.10
N PRO A 113 -0.21 -5.20 -13.24
CA PRO A 113 -1.10 -5.12 -12.08
C PRO A 113 -0.84 -3.84 -11.28
N LEU A 114 -1.91 -3.17 -10.85
CA LEU A 114 -1.84 -1.79 -10.38
C LEU A 114 -1.42 -1.66 -8.90
N TRP A 115 -0.29 -2.27 -8.55
CA TRP A 115 0.27 -2.22 -7.21
C TRP A 115 1.80 -2.32 -7.23
N GLU A 116 2.44 -1.75 -6.22
CA GLU A 116 3.88 -1.84 -5.96
C GLU A 116 4.13 -2.00 -4.46
N ILE A 117 5.24 -2.64 -4.11
CA ILE A 117 5.71 -2.84 -2.74
C ILE A 117 7.13 -2.31 -2.63
N HIS A 118 7.40 -1.48 -1.64
CA HIS A 118 8.71 -0.90 -1.41
C HIS A 118 9.21 -1.33 -0.03
N ILE A 119 10.40 -1.93 0.02
CA ILE A 119 10.99 -2.44 1.26
C ILE A 119 12.18 -1.56 1.65
N VAL A 120 11.99 -0.72 2.66
CA VAL A 120 13.01 0.22 3.15
C VAL A 120 13.69 -0.38 4.37
N LYS A 121 14.91 -0.88 4.20
CA LYS A 121 15.68 -1.61 5.23
C LYS A 121 16.59 -0.71 6.07
N TYR A 122 16.21 0.55 6.26
CA TYR A 122 16.99 1.53 7.01
C TYR A 122 16.22 1.95 8.26
N PRO A 123 16.87 1.99 9.44
CA PRO A 123 16.20 2.32 10.68
C PRO A 123 15.86 3.82 10.73
N THR A 124 14.58 4.11 10.89
CA THR A 124 14.02 5.44 11.22
C THR A 124 14.01 5.62 12.74
N THR A 125 13.56 6.79 13.22
CA THR A 125 13.40 7.02 14.66
C THR A 125 12.30 6.16 15.29
N THR A 126 11.35 5.66 14.49
CA THR A 126 10.19 4.88 14.93
C THR A 126 10.27 3.39 14.60
N ALA A 127 11.07 3.01 13.60
CA ALA A 127 11.08 1.66 13.05
C ALA A 127 12.50 1.21 12.66
N ALA A 128 12.76 -0.09 12.75
CA ALA A 128 13.97 -0.71 12.21
C ALA A 128 13.90 -0.96 10.69
N GLY A 129 12.69 -0.92 10.12
CA GLY A 129 12.45 -0.99 8.68
C GLY A 129 10.99 -0.71 8.35
N ASN A 130 10.72 -0.35 7.10
CA ASN A 130 9.40 0.02 6.62
C ASN A 130 9.02 -0.76 5.36
N VAL A 131 7.78 -1.23 5.28
CA VAL A 131 7.19 -1.77 4.04
C VAL A 131 6.10 -0.81 3.58
N VAL A 132 6.21 -0.31 2.36
CA VAL A 132 5.23 0.59 1.75
C VAL A 132 4.48 -0.15 0.65
N PHE A 133 3.17 -0.19 0.73
CA PHE A 133 2.28 -0.67 -0.33
C PHE A 133 1.69 0.53 -1.04
N LYS A 134 1.86 0.56 -2.36
CA LYS A 134 1.18 1.52 -3.23
C LYS A 134 0.18 0.76 -4.07
N LEU A 135 -1.10 1.07 -3.91
CA LEU A 135 -2.21 0.33 -4.49
C LEU A 135 -3.10 1.31 -5.24
N HIS A 136 -3.39 1.06 -6.51
CA HIS A 136 -4.33 1.92 -7.23
C HIS A 136 -5.76 1.74 -6.70
N HIS A 137 -6.53 2.83 -6.51
CA HIS A 137 -7.88 2.80 -5.93
C HIS A 137 -8.90 1.98 -6.75
N ALA A 138 -8.58 1.69 -8.02
CA ALA A 138 -9.37 0.78 -8.85
C ALA A 138 -9.37 -0.67 -8.35
N LEU A 139 -8.40 -1.05 -7.52
CA LEU A 139 -8.34 -2.39 -6.91
C LEU A 139 -9.38 -2.55 -5.81
N GLY A 140 -9.64 -1.49 -5.04
CA GLY A 140 -10.59 -1.45 -3.94
C GLY A 140 -10.55 -0.12 -3.19
N ASP A 141 -11.51 0.09 -2.30
CA ASP A 141 -11.45 1.17 -1.32
C ASP A 141 -10.43 0.89 -0.21
N GLY A 142 -10.07 1.93 0.56
CA GLY A 142 -9.06 1.83 1.62
C GLY A 142 -9.40 0.77 2.68
N TYR A 143 -10.68 0.55 3.00
CA TYR A 143 -11.08 -0.46 3.99
C TYR A 143 -10.80 -1.87 3.49
N SER A 144 -11.24 -2.18 2.27
CA SER A 144 -11.04 -3.48 1.63
C SER A 144 -9.56 -3.78 1.40
N LEU A 145 -8.78 -2.77 0.98
CA LEU A 145 -7.34 -2.91 0.76
C LEU A 145 -6.59 -3.11 2.09
N MET A 146 -6.93 -2.38 3.15
CA MET A 146 -6.34 -2.63 4.47
C MET A 146 -6.68 -4.03 4.98
N GLY A 147 -7.92 -4.49 4.80
CA GLY A 147 -8.33 -5.86 5.14
C GLY A 147 -7.51 -6.92 4.40
N ALA A 148 -7.25 -6.72 3.10
CA ALA A 148 -6.40 -7.60 2.31
C ALA A 148 -4.93 -7.60 2.77
N LEU A 149 -4.36 -6.44 3.11
CA LEU A 149 -3.01 -6.38 3.63
C LEU A 149 -2.89 -7.07 4.99
N LEU A 150 -3.86 -6.85 5.87
CA LEU A 150 -3.88 -7.46 7.20
C LEU A 150 -4.11 -8.97 7.14
N SER A 151 -4.87 -9.48 6.17
CA SER A 151 -5.04 -10.93 6.01
C SER A 151 -3.76 -11.67 5.59
N CYS A 152 -2.74 -10.94 5.10
CA CYS A 152 -1.40 -11.48 4.85
C CYS A 152 -0.58 -11.67 6.13
N LEU A 153 -0.98 -11.03 7.24
CA LEU A 153 -0.20 -11.00 8.47
C LEU A 153 -0.69 -12.05 9.46
N GLN A 154 0.23 -12.57 10.24
CA GLN A 154 -0.02 -13.53 11.31
C GLN A 154 0.64 -13.04 12.59
N ARG A 155 0.12 -13.51 13.72
CA ARG A 155 0.71 -13.25 15.03
C ARG A 155 2.07 -13.92 15.15
N ALA A 156 3.06 -13.17 15.61
CA ALA A 156 4.42 -13.66 15.80
C ALA A 156 4.52 -14.69 16.94
N ASP A 157 3.66 -14.60 17.95
CA ASP A 157 3.65 -15.51 19.11
C ASP A 157 2.84 -16.80 18.85
N ASN A 158 1.71 -16.71 18.14
CA ASN A 158 0.91 -17.86 17.74
C ASN A 158 0.14 -17.62 16.42
N PRO A 159 0.63 -18.15 15.28
CA PRO A 159 0.01 -17.96 13.98
C PRO A 159 -1.42 -18.52 13.84
N ALA A 160 -1.83 -19.46 14.69
CA ALA A 160 -3.17 -20.04 14.66
C ALA A 160 -4.24 -19.11 15.25
N VAL A 161 -3.83 -18.05 15.93
CA VAL A 161 -4.74 -17.07 16.54
C VAL A 161 -4.88 -15.87 15.60
N PRO A 162 -6.10 -15.34 15.38
CA PRO A 162 -6.31 -14.15 14.57
C PRO A 162 -5.51 -12.95 15.09
N LEU A 163 -5.20 -12.02 14.18
CA LEU A 163 -4.59 -10.74 14.54
C LEU A 163 -5.46 -9.99 15.57
N THR A 164 -4.78 -9.37 16.53
CA THR A 164 -5.42 -8.53 17.55
C THR A 164 -4.93 -7.10 17.37
N PHE A 165 -5.86 -6.15 17.37
CA PHE A 165 -5.54 -4.73 17.34
C PHE A 165 -5.65 -4.14 18.75
N PRO A 166 -4.81 -3.14 19.09
CA PRO A 166 -4.93 -2.45 20.36
C PRO A 166 -6.33 -1.82 20.46
N ALA A 167 -6.91 -1.88 21.66
CA ALA A 167 -8.15 -1.16 21.95
C ALA A 167 -7.90 0.35 21.84
N PHE A 168 -8.84 1.06 21.23
CA PHE A 168 -8.78 2.52 21.17
C PHE A 168 -8.92 3.09 22.59
N ASN A 169 -7.83 3.68 23.10
CA ASN A 169 -7.83 4.38 24.39
C ASN A 169 -7.87 5.89 24.14
N PRO A 170 -9.02 6.57 24.35
CA PRO A 170 -9.16 8.00 24.04
C PRO A 170 -8.22 8.92 24.84
N ASN A 171 -7.62 8.43 25.94
CA ASN A 171 -6.70 9.22 26.77
C ASN A 171 -5.26 9.34 26.23
N THR A 172 -4.89 8.62 25.17
CA THR A 172 -3.51 8.63 24.64
C THR A 172 -3.25 9.76 23.64
N GLU A 173 -4.29 10.35 23.02
CA GLU A 173 -4.13 11.40 21.99
C GLU A 173 -3.69 12.76 22.55
N ALA A 174 -3.96 13.06 23.82
CA ALA A 174 -3.57 14.33 24.45
C ALA A 174 -2.04 14.56 24.50
N ARG A 175 -1.22 13.53 24.28
CA ARG A 175 0.25 13.65 24.23
C ARG A 175 0.85 13.71 22.81
N ARG A 176 0.06 13.47 21.75
CA ARG A 176 0.55 13.39 20.35
C ARG A 176 0.17 14.60 19.48
N ALA A 177 -0.72 15.48 19.96
CA ALA A 177 -1.24 16.61 19.19
C ALA A 177 -0.21 17.72 18.86
N ASP A 178 1.02 17.66 19.39
CA ASP A 178 2.02 18.72 19.21
C ASP A 178 2.83 18.60 17.89
N VAL A 179 2.60 17.55 17.09
CA VAL A 179 3.24 17.38 15.77
C VAL A 179 2.20 17.01 14.72
N SER A 180 1.30 17.94 14.41
CA SER A 180 0.52 17.90 13.17
C SER A 180 0.24 19.31 12.68
N VAL A 181 0.90 19.68 11.57
CA VAL A 181 0.58 20.87 10.79
C VAL A 181 -0.55 20.49 9.85
N CYS A 182 -1.79 20.67 10.30
CA CYS A 182 -2.92 20.91 9.41
C CYS A 182 -3.99 21.67 10.20
N GLY A 183 -4.18 22.94 9.84
CA GLY A 183 -5.01 23.90 10.56
C GLY A 183 -6.47 23.49 10.65
N ASN A 184 -7.07 23.82 11.79
CA ASN A 184 -8.48 23.69 12.09
C ASN A 184 -9.35 24.39 11.03
N LEU A 185 -10.20 23.64 10.34
CA LEU A 185 -11.46 24.18 9.84
C LEU A 185 -12.57 23.83 10.82
N SER A 186 -12.96 24.82 11.61
CA SER A 186 -14.17 24.79 12.42
C SER A 186 -15.39 24.59 11.53
N ARG A 187 -16.18 23.55 11.81
CA ARG A 187 -17.52 23.35 11.25
C ARG A 187 -18.45 24.43 11.79
N LEU A 188 -18.94 25.31 10.92
CA LEU A 188 -20.21 26.01 11.11
C LEU A 188 -21.32 25.06 10.62
N CYS A 189 -22.23 24.67 11.51
CA CYS A 189 -23.51 24.09 11.13
C CYS A 189 -24.62 25.14 11.30
N PRO A 190 -25.52 25.34 10.32
CA PRO A 190 -26.91 25.77 10.54
C PRO A 190 -27.74 24.54 10.97
N GLU A 191 -28.87 24.62 11.68
CA GLU A 191 -29.92 25.64 11.84
C GLU A 191 -30.23 25.94 13.31
#